data_AF-A0A173XW17-F1
#
_entry.id   AF-A0A173XW17-F1
#
_cell.length_a   1.000
_cell.length_b   1.000
_cell.length_c   1.000
_cell.angle_alpha   90.00
_cell.angle_beta   90.00
_cell.angle_gamma   90.00
#
_symmetry.space_group_name_H-M   'P 1'
#
loop_
_entity.id
_entity.type
_entity.pdbx_description
1 polymer ?
#
loop_
_entity_poly.entity_id
_entity_poly.type
_entity_poly.pdbx_seq_one_letter_code
_entity_poly.pdbx_strand_id
1 'polypeptide(L)'
;MKAVYCPYCGGRTKRNGRTSSGYCAWKSRPPSASFAADMVTFSYLNPNYLPYSCTNLAGISGLGNLLGVRSMGYAFSSCTFATIDFRGIDPSRLTNLFCTFLGYSYLTMIYADATWALPTSGITGSQWFYSCSTSLVGGNGTVWASSKTACSYLCAEVAGTLGYIMASQQ
;
A
#
# COMPACT_ATOMS: atom_id res chain seq x y z
N MET A 1 -2.44 -24.11 -2.31
CA MET A 1 -1.64 -23.12 -3.06
C MET A 1 -2.59 -22.15 -3.73
N LYS A 2 -2.77 -20.95 -3.17
CA LYS A 2 -3.72 -19.95 -3.66
C LYS A 2 -3.00 -18.61 -3.82
N ALA A 3 -3.37 -17.87 -4.85
CA ALA A 3 -2.56 -16.84 -5.48
C ALA A 3 -3.22 -15.46 -5.33
N VAL A 4 -2.43 -14.41 -5.48
CA VAL A 4 -2.92 -13.08 -5.86
C VAL A 4 -3.73 -13.24 -7.14
N TYR A 5 -5.02 -12.91 -7.10
CA TYR A 5 -5.89 -12.95 -8.27
C TYR A 5 -5.68 -11.67 -9.10
N CYS A 6 -4.91 -11.78 -10.18
CA CYS A 6 -4.97 -10.86 -11.31
C CYS A 6 -5.97 -11.46 -12.32
N PRO A 7 -7.20 -10.92 -12.47
CA PRO A 7 -8.23 -11.50 -13.34
C PRO A 7 -7.80 -11.64 -14.81
N TYR A 8 -6.79 -10.88 -15.24
CA TYR A 8 -6.36 -10.81 -16.64
C TYR A 8 -5.02 -11.50 -16.94
N CYS A 9 -4.39 -12.14 -15.94
CA CYS A 9 -3.09 -12.80 -16.10
C CYS A 9 -3.18 -14.29 -16.47
N GLY A 10 -4.39 -14.86 -16.62
CA GLY A 10 -4.59 -16.21 -17.18
C GLY A 10 -3.87 -17.36 -16.45
N GLY A 11 -3.44 -17.20 -15.20
CA GLY A 11 -2.74 -18.28 -14.49
C GLY A 11 -2.27 -17.94 -13.07
N ARG A 12 -2.27 -18.97 -12.20
CA ARG A 12 -1.83 -18.93 -10.79
C ARG A 12 -0.33 -18.60 -10.73
N THR A 13 0.08 -17.54 -10.03
CA THR A 13 1.50 -17.34 -9.70
C THR A 13 1.89 -18.26 -8.52
N LYS A 14 2.58 -19.37 -8.81
CA LYS A 14 3.34 -20.16 -7.82
C LYS A 14 4.78 -19.64 -7.75
N ARG A 15 5.29 -19.33 -6.54
CA ARG A 15 6.67 -19.67 -6.14
C ARG A 15 6.87 -19.56 -4.62
N ASN A 16 6.92 -20.71 -3.95
CA ASN A 16 7.68 -21.03 -2.72
C ASN A 16 7.79 -20.01 -1.58
N GLY A 17 6.69 -19.63 -0.92
CA GLY A 17 6.75 -19.05 0.44
C GLY A 17 7.64 -17.80 0.62
N ARG A 18 8.08 -17.21 -0.49
CA ARG A 18 8.85 -16.00 -0.66
C ARG A 18 8.36 -15.46 -1.99
N THR A 19 7.50 -14.45 -1.96
CA THR A 19 7.14 -13.72 -3.16
C THR A 19 8.37 -12.92 -3.61
N SER A 20 9.30 -13.58 -4.30
CA SER A 20 10.28 -12.87 -5.11
C SER A 20 9.50 -12.22 -6.24
N SER A 21 9.33 -10.91 -6.12
CA SER A 21 8.85 -9.99 -7.14
C SER A 21 9.54 -10.30 -8.48
N GLY A 22 8.86 -11.08 -9.32
CA GLY A 22 9.12 -11.06 -10.74
C GLY A 22 8.09 -10.13 -11.33
N TYR A 23 8.54 -9.03 -11.93
CA TYR A 23 7.77 -8.06 -12.72
C TYR A 23 6.42 -8.63 -13.15
N CYS A 24 5.38 -8.44 -12.34
CA CYS A 24 4.02 -8.73 -12.75
C CYS A 24 3.64 -7.59 -13.67
N ALA A 25 4.18 -7.62 -14.89
CA ALA A 25 3.76 -6.74 -15.96
C ALA A 25 2.29 -7.11 -16.21
N TRP A 26 1.38 -6.35 -15.60
CA TRP A 26 -0.03 -6.37 -15.93
C TRP A 26 -0.13 -5.97 -17.41
N LYS A 27 0.01 -6.96 -18.31
CA LYS A 27 0.09 -6.75 -19.78
C LYS A 27 -1.13 -5.98 -20.30
N SER A 28 -2.26 -6.04 -19.60
CA SER A 28 -3.51 -5.37 -19.94
C SER A 28 -3.88 -4.18 -19.05
N ARG A 29 -3.04 -3.80 -18.06
CA ARG A 29 -3.26 -2.68 -17.11
C ARG A 29 -4.74 -2.52 -16.72
N PRO A 30 -5.32 -3.44 -15.93
CA PRO A 30 -6.76 -3.48 -15.73
C PRO A 30 -7.26 -2.24 -14.98
N PRO A 31 -8.54 -1.86 -15.19
CA PRO A 31 -9.14 -0.72 -14.49
C PRO A 31 -9.36 -1.00 -13.01
N SER A 32 -9.37 -2.26 -12.57
CA SER A 32 -9.51 -2.63 -11.17
C SER A 32 -8.68 -3.87 -10.81
N ALA A 33 -8.31 -3.99 -9.55
CA ALA A 33 -7.66 -5.16 -8.97
C ALA A 33 -8.21 -5.44 -7.58
N SER A 34 -8.18 -6.70 -7.16
CA SER A 34 -8.59 -7.09 -5.81
C SER A 34 -7.73 -8.21 -5.24
N PHE A 35 -7.52 -8.19 -3.92
CA PHE A 35 -6.94 -9.30 -3.19
C PHE A 35 -8.05 -10.21 -2.67
N ALA A 36 -7.97 -11.50 -3.00
CA ALA A 36 -9.01 -12.48 -2.67
C ALA A 36 -9.14 -12.70 -1.15
N ALA A 37 -10.36 -12.99 -0.70
CA ALA A 37 -10.65 -13.21 0.73
C ALA A 37 -9.84 -14.34 1.37
N ASP A 38 -9.48 -15.38 0.60
CA ASP A 38 -8.68 -16.49 1.12
C ASP A 38 -7.19 -16.18 1.30
N MET A 39 -6.73 -14.99 0.91
CA MET A 39 -5.39 -14.49 1.23
C MET A 39 -5.16 -14.32 2.73
N VAL A 40 -6.22 -14.24 3.54
CA VAL A 40 -6.14 -14.17 5.02
C VAL A 40 -5.42 -15.38 5.63
N THR A 41 -5.34 -16.49 4.90
CA THR A 41 -4.67 -17.72 5.34
C THR A 41 -3.13 -17.61 5.32
N PHE A 42 -2.56 -16.59 4.66
CA PHE A 42 -1.12 -16.40 4.61
C PHE A 42 -0.62 -15.63 5.84
N SER A 43 0.27 -16.25 6.59
CA SER A 43 0.91 -15.64 7.77
C SER A 43 2.14 -14.78 7.45
N TYR A 44 2.62 -14.83 6.20
CA TYR A 44 3.81 -14.13 5.72
C TYR A 44 3.65 -13.73 4.24
N LEU A 45 3.63 -12.42 3.98
CA LEU A 45 3.44 -11.84 2.65
C LEU A 45 4.40 -10.66 2.43
N ASN A 46 4.98 -10.60 1.23
CA ASN A 46 5.78 -9.47 0.76
C ASN A 46 5.25 -9.04 -0.62
N PRO A 47 4.12 -8.31 -0.71
CA PRO A 47 3.56 -7.79 -1.97
C PRO A 47 4.41 -6.64 -2.56
N ASN A 48 5.74 -6.79 -2.56
CA ASN A 48 6.65 -5.82 -3.15
C ASN A 48 6.36 -5.68 -4.65
N TYR A 49 6.38 -4.44 -5.15
CA TYR A 49 6.06 -4.10 -6.54
C TYR A 49 4.63 -4.47 -6.99
N LEU A 50 3.71 -4.74 -6.07
CA LEU A 50 2.36 -5.15 -6.42
C LEU A 50 1.29 -4.20 -5.85
N PRO A 51 0.60 -3.43 -6.71
CA PRO A 51 0.93 -3.12 -8.11
C PRO A 51 2.11 -2.14 -8.23
N TYR A 52 2.72 -2.06 -9.40
CA TYR A 52 3.78 -1.11 -9.72
C TYR A 52 3.53 -0.57 -11.13
N SER A 53 3.72 0.74 -11.35
CA SER A 53 3.53 1.42 -12.65
C SER A 53 2.17 1.18 -13.31
N CYS A 54 1.12 0.99 -12.51
CA CYS A 54 -0.23 0.73 -12.98
C CYS A 54 -1.00 2.04 -13.19
N THR A 55 -0.81 2.70 -14.34
CA THR A 55 -1.43 4.00 -14.63
C THR A 55 -2.85 3.93 -15.21
N ASN A 56 -3.37 2.74 -15.49
CA ASN A 56 -4.77 2.55 -15.91
C ASN A 56 -5.63 1.98 -14.77
N LEU A 57 -5.03 1.66 -13.63
CA LEU A 57 -5.73 1.09 -12.49
C LEU A 57 -6.48 2.20 -11.77
N ALA A 58 -7.81 2.11 -11.75
CA ALA A 58 -8.68 3.10 -11.12
C ALA A 58 -8.87 2.86 -9.61
N GLY A 59 -8.60 1.65 -9.13
CA GLY A 59 -8.64 1.33 -7.70
C GLY A 59 -8.28 -0.11 -7.37
N ILE A 60 -8.04 -0.35 -6.09
CA ILE A 60 -7.72 -1.66 -5.51
C ILE A 60 -8.65 -1.94 -4.35
N SER A 61 -9.16 -3.16 -4.25
CA SER A 61 -9.95 -3.61 -3.11
C SER A 61 -9.35 -4.85 -2.43
N GLY A 62 -9.81 -5.14 -1.21
CA GLY A 62 -9.43 -6.36 -0.48
C GLY A 62 -8.05 -6.31 0.18
N LEU A 63 -7.42 -5.14 0.30
CA LEU A 63 -6.12 -4.99 1.00
C LEU A 63 -6.15 -5.56 2.43
N GLY A 64 -7.28 -5.42 3.15
CA GLY A 64 -7.49 -6.04 4.46
C GLY A 64 -7.42 -7.57 4.49
N ASN A 65 -7.44 -8.25 3.34
CA ASN A 65 -7.22 -9.70 3.27
C ASN A 65 -5.73 -10.07 3.43
N LEU A 66 -4.81 -9.10 3.48
CA LEU A 66 -3.36 -9.31 3.57
C LEU A 66 -2.86 -9.25 5.02
N LEU A 67 -3.31 -10.15 5.89
CA LEU A 67 -2.97 -10.15 7.32
C LEU A 67 -1.50 -10.47 7.63
N GLY A 68 -0.81 -11.14 6.69
CA GLY A 68 0.56 -11.62 6.85
C GLY A 68 1.66 -10.66 6.41
N VAL A 69 1.37 -9.39 6.08
CA VAL A 69 2.35 -8.53 5.40
C VAL A 69 3.56 -8.20 6.29
N ARG A 70 4.75 -8.22 5.68
CA ARG A 70 6.00 -7.70 6.27
C ARG A 70 6.59 -6.56 5.44
N SER A 71 6.55 -6.70 4.11
CA SER A 71 7.16 -5.73 3.21
C SER A 71 6.19 -5.30 2.12
N MET A 72 6.14 -4.00 1.85
CA MET A 72 5.41 -3.41 0.72
C MET A 72 6.34 -2.54 -0.13
N GLY A 73 7.63 -2.86 -0.19
CA GLY A 73 8.62 -2.08 -0.92
C GLY A 73 8.22 -1.93 -2.39
N TYR A 74 8.20 -0.69 -2.89
CA TYR A 74 7.73 -0.30 -4.22
C TYR A 74 6.27 -0.69 -4.55
N ALA A 75 5.49 -1.22 -3.60
CA ALA A 75 4.07 -1.47 -3.82
C ALA A 75 3.35 -0.14 -3.99
N PHE A 76 2.53 0.01 -5.03
CA PHE A 76 1.82 1.22 -5.47
C PHE A 76 2.66 2.30 -6.15
N SER A 77 3.98 2.13 -6.28
CA SER A 77 4.84 3.13 -6.92
C SER A 77 4.41 3.36 -8.36
N SER A 78 4.37 4.64 -8.76
CA SER A 78 3.99 5.10 -10.11
C SER A 78 2.60 4.63 -10.58
N CYS A 79 1.67 4.42 -9.65
CA CYS A 79 0.24 4.21 -9.95
C CYS A 79 -0.52 5.55 -10.03
N THR A 80 -1.80 5.52 -10.44
CA THR A 80 -2.59 6.73 -10.71
C THR A 80 -3.98 6.76 -10.08
N PHE A 81 -4.38 5.80 -9.24
CA PHE A 81 -5.67 5.85 -8.56
C PHE A 81 -5.68 6.90 -7.44
N ALA A 82 -6.82 7.53 -7.16
CA ALA A 82 -6.84 8.65 -6.20
C ALA A 82 -6.84 8.22 -4.72
N THR A 83 -7.32 7.01 -4.43
CA THR A 83 -7.62 6.59 -3.06
C THR A 83 -7.11 5.19 -2.79
N ILE A 84 -6.45 5.00 -1.64
CA ILE A 84 -6.08 3.67 -1.15
C ILE A 84 -6.67 3.40 0.24
N ASP A 85 -7.06 2.15 0.48
CA ASP A 85 -7.74 1.72 1.70
C ASP A 85 -6.94 0.61 2.40
N PHE A 86 -6.31 0.95 3.52
CA PHE A 86 -5.51 0.07 4.36
C PHE A 86 -6.30 -0.57 5.51
N ARG A 87 -7.61 -0.33 5.62
CA ARG A 87 -8.43 -0.94 6.68
C ARG A 87 -8.32 -2.47 6.66
N GLY A 88 -8.13 -3.06 7.85
CA GLY A 88 -7.92 -4.49 8.06
C GLY A 88 -6.49 -4.99 7.81
N ILE A 89 -5.56 -4.15 7.33
CA ILE A 89 -4.13 -4.52 7.35
C ILE A 89 -3.61 -4.41 8.79
N ASP A 90 -2.90 -5.44 9.25
CA ASP A 90 -2.15 -5.39 10.52
C ASP A 90 -0.80 -4.69 10.31
N PRO A 91 -0.62 -3.44 10.78
CA PRO A 91 0.64 -2.72 10.61
C PRO A 91 1.74 -3.24 11.53
N SER A 92 1.41 -3.95 12.62
CA SER A 92 2.35 -4.32 13.71
C SER A 92 3.51 -5.21 13.24
N ARG A 93 3.34 -5.85 12.09
CA ARG A 93 4.28 -6.80 11.50
C ARG A 93 5.07 -6.20 10.34
N LEU A 94 4.78 -4.97 9.92
CA LEU A 94 5.52 -4.32 8.84
C LEU A 94 6.98 -4.11 9.24
N THR A 95 7.88 -4.29 8.30
CA THR A 95 9.32 -4.10 8.48
C THR A 95 9.97 -3.32 7.33
N ASN A 96 9.32 -3.23 6.16
CA ASN A 96 9.89 -2.50 5.02
C ASN A 96 8.83 -1.82 4.14
N LEU A 97 8.98 -0.50 3.98
CA LEU A 97 8.07 0.41 3.25
C LEU A 97 8.81 1.30 2.24
N PHE A 98 9.98 0.85 1.78
CA PHE A 98 10.82 1.59 0.84
C PHE A 98 10.06 1.95 -0.45
N CYS A 99 10.00 3.23 -0.82
CA CYS A 99 9.43 3.71 -2.09
C CYS A 99 8.01 3.23 -2.43
N THR A 100 7.18 2.88 -1.45
CA THR A 100 5.83 2.35 -1.72
C THR A 100 4.96 3.37 -2.51
N PHE A 101 4.87 4.66 -2.13
CA PHE A 101 4.15 5.69 -2.92
C PHE A 101 5.09 6.56 -3.77
N LEU A 102 6.20 6.00 -4.26
CA LEU A 102 7.15 6.71 -5.10
C LEU A 102 6.52 7.14 -6.44
N GLY A 103 6.65 8.43 -6.79
CA GLY A 103 6.20 8.95 -8.09
C GLY A 103 4.69 8.84 -8.30
N TYR A 104 3.90 8.79 -7.23
CA TYR A 104 2.46 8.62 -7.27
C TYR A 104 1.76 9.97 -7.38
N SER A 105 1.54 10.45 -8.60
CA SER A 105 1.06 11.82 -8.85
C SER A 105 -0.43 12.09 -8.59
N TYR A 106 -1.26 11.05 -8.39
CA TYR A 106 -2.72 11.19 -8.28
C TYR A 106 -3.31 10.87 -6.89
N LEU A 107 -2.52 10.36 -5.95
CA LEU A 107 -3.02 9.97 -4.63
C LEU A 107 -3.52 11.20 -3.86
N THR A 108 -4.79 11.19 -3.44
CA THR A 108 -5.38 12.27 -2.64
C THR A 108 -5.70 11.82 -1.22
N MET A 109 -6.02 10.53 -1.02
CA MET A 109 -6.52 10.01 0.26
C MET A 109 -5.97 8.62 0.59
N ILE A 110 -5.69 8.41 1.87
CA ILE A 110 -5.31 7.12 2.45
C ILE A 110 -6.24 6.83 3.62
N TYR A 111 -7.04 5.78 3.53
CA TYR A 111 -7.87 5.30 4.63
C TYR A 111 -7.15 4.22 5.42
N ALA A 112 -7.33 4.19 6.73
CA ALA A 112 -6.92 3.08 7.58
C ALA A 112 -7.82 3.01 8.82
N ASP A 113 -7.69 1.93 9.58
CA ASP A 113 -8.41 1.79 10.85
C ASP A 113 -7.98 2.90 11.83
N ALA A 114 -8.90 3.33 12.70
CA ALA A 114 -8.61 4.37 13.69
C ALA A 114 -7.46 4.00 14.65
N THR A 115 -7.16 2.71 14.78
CA THR A 115 -6.05 2.17 15.57
C THR A 115 -4.74 2.04 14.79
N TRP A 116 -4.67 2.54 13.56
CA TRP A 116 -3.47 2.40 12.74
C TRP A 116 -2.26 3.10 13.35
N ALA A 117 -1.24 2.30 13.67
CA ALA A 117 0.06 2.79 14.08
C ALA A 117 1.16 1.87 13.51
N LEU A 118 2.21 2.48 12.96
CA LEU A 118 3.40 1.74 12.56
C LEU A 118 4.15 1.22 13.79
N PRO A 119 4.88 0.10 13.68
CA PRO A 119 5.80 -0.36 14.71
C PRO A 119 6.79 0.73 15.08
N THR A 120 7.07 0.87 16.38
CA THR A 120 8.00 1.87 16.93
C THR A 120 9.46 1.58 16.61
N SER A 121 9.77 0.36 16.15
CA SER A 121 11.10 -0.08 15.75
C SER A 121 11.04 -1.16 14.67
N GLY A 122 12.17 -1.47 14.04
CA GLY A 122 12.25 -2.53 13.03
C GLY A 122 11.67 -2.17 11.65
N ILE A 123 11.12 -0.96 11.51
CA ILE A 123 10.72 -0.40 10.22
C ILE A 123 11.95 0.14 9.50
N THR A 124 12.14 -0.34 8.28
CA THR A 124 13.19 0.10 7.36
C THR A 124 12.57 0.66 6.08
N GLY A 125 13.38 1.39 5.33
CA GLY A 125 12.99 2.00 4.07
C GLY A 125 12.96 3.53 4.14
N SER A 126 13.01 4.16 2.98
CA SER A 126 12.99 5.62 2.82
C SER A 126 12.11 5.99 1.62
N GLN A 127 11.91 7.29 1.43
CA GLN A 127 11.25 7.83 0.23
C GLN A 127 9.83 7.30 0.01
N TRP A 128 9.08 7.03 1.09
CA TRP A 128 7.74 6.45 0.99
C TRP A 128 6.84 7.30 0.09
N PHE A 129 6.79 8.61 0.32
CA PHE A 129 6.00 9.55 -0.47
C PHE A 129 6.86 10.42 -1.38
N TYR A 130 8.02 9.95 -1.84
CA TYR A 130 8.89 10.75 -2.69
C TYR A 130 8.24 11.02 -4.05
N SER A 131 8.24 12.27 -4.48
CA SER A 131 7.52 12.73 -5.69
C SER A 131 6.07 12.25 -5.76
N CYS A 132 5.39 12.20 -4.60
CA CYS A 132 3.96 11.91 -4.51
C CYS A 132 3.13 13.15 -4.90
N SER A 133 1.81 12.99 -4.88
CA SER A 133 0.87 14.04 -5.26
C SER A 133 0.87 15.20 -4.28
N THR A 134 0.88 16.43 -4.81
CA THR A 134 0.60 17.66 -4.05
C THR A 134 -0.83 17.74 -3.54
N SER A 135 -1.73 16.87 -4.04
CA SER A 135 -3.13 16.79 -3.63
C SER A 135 -3.37 15.79 -2.49
N LEU A 136 -2.34 15.08 -2.02
CA LEU A 136 -2.44 14.21 -0.85
C LEU A 136 -2.61 15.05 0.41
N VAL A 137 -3.71 14.79 1.13
CA VAL A 137 -4.04 15.45 2.39
C VAL A 137 -4.38 14.41 3.46
N GLY A 138 -3.87 14.62 4.68
CA GLY A 138 -4.23 13.83 5.86
C GLY A 138 -5.56 14.22 6.48
N GLY A 139 -6.08 13.40 7.39
CA GLY A 139 -7.36 13.63 8.06
C GLY A 139 -7.45 14.94 8.84
N ASN A 140 -6.33 15.49 9.32
CA ASN A 140 -6.27 16.79 10.00
C ASN A 140 -5.62 17.89 9.15
N GLY A 141 -5.62 17.74 7.82
CA GLY A 141 -5.18 18.78 6.88
C GLY A 141 -3.68 18.79 6.56
N THR A 142 -2.92 17.77 6.96
CA THR A 142 -1.51 17.65 6.54
C THR A 142 -1.43 17.48 5.02
N VAL A 143 -1.06 18.56 4.33
CA VAL A 143 -0.78 18.56 2.89
C VAL A 143 0.62 18.00 2.64
N TRP A 144 0.75 17.20 1.59
CA TRP A 144 2.02 16.67 1.13
C TRP A 144 3.03 17.78 0.81
N ALA A 145 4.29 17.53 1.17
CA ALA A 145 5.43 18.32 0.77
C ALA A 145 6.65 17.42 0.59
N SER A 146 7.65 17.87 -0.18
CA SER A 146 8.90 17.14 -0.39
C SER A 146 9.70 16.90 0.90
N SER A 147 9.49 17.71 1.94
CA SER A 147 10.03 17.53 3.29
C SER A 147 9.27 16.52 4.16
N LYS A 148 8.10 16.05 3.72
CA LYS A 148 7.17 15.19 4.47
C LYS A 148 7.00 13.82 3.82
N THR A 149 8.12 13.19 3.46
CA THR A 149 8.12 11.95 2.64
C THR A 149 8.49 10.69 3.41
N ALA A 150 8.84 10.83 4.69
CA ALA A 150 9.27 9.75 5.56
C ALA A 150 8.14 8.80 5.93
N CYS A 151 8.50 7.59 6.39
CA CYS A 151 7.51 6.58 6.73
C CYS A 151 6.60 6.99 7.91
N SER A 152 7.12 7.83 8.81
CA SER A 152 6.40 8.37 9.97
C SER A 152 5.14 9.14 9.63
N TYR A 153 4.97 9.61 8.38
CA TYR A 153 3.75 10.29 7.94
C TYR A 153 2.61 9.33 7.56
N LEU A 154 2.80 8.01 7.52
CA LEU A 154 1.67 7.06 7.42
C LEU A 154 1.15 6.70 8.81
N CYS A 155 0.67 7.71 9.52
CA CYS A 155 0.01 7.56 10.81
C CYS A 155 -1.31 8.32 10.81
N ALA A 156 -2.26 7.85 11.62
CA ALA A 156 -3.44 8.63 11.98
C ALA A 156 -3.00 9.76 12.91
N GLU A 157 -3.38 10.99 12.59
CA GLU A 157 -2.96 12.15 13.36
C GLU A 157 -3.75 12.22 14.67
N VAL A 158 -3.04 12.12 15.82
CA VAL A 158 -3.51 12.70 17.08
C VAL A 158 -3.08 14.17 17.14
N ALA A 159 -3.80 15.01 17.89
CA ALA A 159 -3.53 16.45 17.97
C ALA A 159 -2.02 16.75 18.20
N GLY A 160 -1.42 17.52 17.29
CA GLY A 160 0.00 17.88 17.31
C GLY A 160 0.92 16.99 16.46
N THR A 161 0.40 15.97 15.79
CA THR A 161 1.19 15.07 14.91
C THR A 161 0.83 15.29 13.45
N LEU A 162 1.81 15.18 12.54
CA LEU A 162 1.61 15.26 11.09
C LEU A 162 1.56 13.85 10.46
N GLY A 163 0.57 13.58 9.62
CA GLY A 163 0.29 12.28 9.02
C GLY A 163 -0.76 12.32 7.91
N TYR A 164 -0.78 11.31 7.04
CA TYR A 164 -1.61 11.27 5.83
C TYR A 164 -2.83 10.34 5.93
N ILE A 165 -3.05 9.70 7.08
CA ILE A 165 -4.19 8.78 7.22
C ILE A 165 -5.46 9.55 7.56
N MET A 166 -6.52 9.27 6.79
CA MET A 166 -7.90 9.59 7.14
C MET A 166 -8.46 8.42 7.96
N ALA A 167 -8.45 8.57 9.29
CA ALA A 167 -9.06 7.60 10.18
C ALA A 167 -10.59 7.68 10.03
N SER A 168 -11.23 6.56 9.67
CA SER A 168 -12.70 6.43 9.71
C SER A 168 -13.09 5.47 10.82
N GLN A 169 -14.07 5.82 11.65
CA GLN A 169 -14.78 4.82 12.43
C GLN A 169 -15.62 3.99 11.46
N GLN A 170 -15.51 2.67 11.53
CA GLN A 170 -16.44 1.76 10.82
C GLN A 170 -17.85 1.92 11.38
#